data_AF-A0A2L0CYW9-F1
#
_entry.id   AF-A0A2L0CYW9-F1
#
_cell.length_a   1.000
_cell.length_b   1.000
_cell.length_c   1.000
_cell.angle_alpha   90.00
_cell.angle_beta   90.00
_cell.angle_gamma   90.00
#
_symmetry.space_group_name_H-M   'P 1'
#
loop_
_entity.id
_entity.type
_entity.pdbx_description
1 polymer ?
#
loop_
_entity_poly.entity_id
_entity_poly.type
_entity_poly.pdbx_seq_one_letter_code
_entity_poly.pdbx_strand_id
1 'polypeptide(L)'
;VTNPPIDPFREKVVMSLQCPIGPEANILEPNAKQVHRLWLKQPVISIADLEVLKMTTHRGWGACIIDTTFAASEGAPGLVPALNKICEDANQASQTNEILILSDRNAGTDRVPISSLLVLGELN
;
A
#
# COMPACT_ATOMS: atom_id res chain seq x y z
N VAL A 1 -3.24 -33.54 -12.48
CA VAL A 1 -4.05 -32.30 -12.33
C VAL A 1 -3.73 -31.73 -10.97
N THR A 2 -3.21 -30.50 -10.89
CA THR A 2 -2.46 -30.06 -9.70
C THR A 2 -3.27 -29.27 -8.70
N ASN A 3 -4.31 -28.50 -9.08
CA ASN A 3 -5.26 -27.82 -8.17
C ASN A 3 -6.58 -27.46 -8.90
N PRO A 4 -7.77 -27.90 -8.43
CA PRO A 4 -9.06 -27.49 -9.00
C PRO A 4 -9.48 -26.07 -8.55
N PRO A 5 -10.24 -25.31 -9.37
CA PRO A 5 -10.76 -23.99 -8.98
C PRO A 5 -11.91 -24.10 -7.95
N ILE A 6 -12.05 -23.05 -7.13
CA ILE A 6 -13.14 -22.90 -6.14
C ILE A 6 -14.30 -22.10 -6.76
N ASP A 7 -15.54 -22.48 -6.47
CA ASP A 7 -16.72 -21.71 -6.91
C ASP A 7 -17.00 -20.50 -5.98
N PRO A 8 -16.86 -19.25 -6.46
CA PRO A 8 -16.98 -18.07 -5.60
C PRO A 8 -18.40 -17.79 -5.09
N PHE A 9 -19.42 -18.44 -5.65
CA PHE A 9 -20.81 -18.30 -5.22
C PHE A 9 -21.23 -19.44 -4.31
N ARG A 10 -20.96 -20.69 -4.72
CA ARG A 10 -21.37 -21.89 -3.97
C ARG A 10 -20.49 -22.14 -2.75
N GLU A 11 -19.22 -21.74 -2.80
CA GLU A 11 -18.23 -21.98 -1.74
C GLU A 11 -17.80 -20.67 -1.05
N LYS A 12 -18.62 -19.62 -1.12
CA LYS A 12 -18.29 -18.30 -0.52
C LYS A 12 -17.94 -18.37 0.96
N VAL A 13 -18.51 -19.33 1.72
CA VAL A 13 -18.27 -19.49 3.16
C VAL A 13 -16.83 -19.85 3.51
N VAL A 14 -16.07 -20.44 2.57
CA VAL A 14 -14.64 -20.76 2.76
C VAL A 14 -13.71 -19.68 2.20
N MET A 15 -14.25 -18.57 1.70
CA MET A 15 -13.50 -17.46 1.12
C MET A 15 -13.59 -16.22 2.02
N SER A 16 -12.53 -15.40 2.01
CA SER A 16 -12.51 -14.11 2.70
C SER A 16 -11.72 -13.08 1.91
N LEU A 17 -12.19 -11.82 1.96
CA LEU A 17 -11.47 -10.65 1.45
C LEU A 17 -10.88 -9.80 2.59
N GLN A 18 -10.95 -10.28 3.83
CA GLN A 18 -10.45 -9.55 4.98
C GLN A 18 -8.96 -9.26 4.81
N CYS A 19 -8.59 -8.01 5.07
CA CYS A 19 -7.25 -7.50 4.84
C CYS A 19 -6.77 -6.81 6.11
N PRO A 20 -5.99 -7.50 6.97
CA PRO A 20 -5.35 -6.86 8.11
C PRO A 20 -4.20 -5.98 7.61
N ILE A 21 -4.18 -4.71 7.98
CA ILE A 21 -3.10 -3.75 7.63
C ILE A 21 -2.39 -3.24 8.89
N GLY A 22 -1.15 -2.80 8.74
CA GLY A 22 -0.28 -2.36 9.83
C GLY A 22 0.88 -3.33 10.10
N PRO A 23 1.72 -3.04 11.10
CA PRO A 23 2.99 -3.72 11.33
C PRO A 23 2.79 -5.19 11.73
N GLU A 24 3.69 -6.05 11.25
CA GLU A 24 3.71 -7.46 11.59
C GLU A 24 4.78 -7.72 12.65
N ALA A 25 4.39 -8.39 13.74
CA ALA A 25 5.33 -8.79 14.78
C ALA A 25 5.94 -10.17 14.46
N ASN A 26 7.03 -10.52 15.16
CA ASN A 26 7.67 -11.82 15.05
C ASN A 26 6.64 -12.95 15.29
N ILE A 27 6.47 -13.83 14.30
CA ILE A 27 5.51 -14.93 14.36
C ILE A 27 5.93 -16.04 15.33
N LEU A 28 7.22 -16.14 15.66
CA LEU A 28 7.78 -17.17 16.55
C LEU A 28 7.58 -16.85 18.03
N GLU A 29 7.22 -15.60 18.35
CA GLU A 29 7.05 -15.12 19.72
C GLU A 29 5.59 -14.67 19.93
N PRO A 30 4.77 -15.46 20.65
CA PRO A 30 3.39 -15.09 20.94
C PRO A 30 3.33 -13.76 21.70
N ASN A 31 2.68 -12.76 21.11
CA ASN A 31 2.60 -11.42 21.69
C ASN A 31 1.33 -10.69 21.23
N ALA A 32 0.72 -9.90 22.12
CA ALA A 32 -0.40 -9.02 21.78
C ALA A 32 -0.13 -8.09 20.57
N LYS A 33 1.14 -7.73 20.31
CA LYS A 33 1.53 -6.96 19.12
C LYS A 33 1.08 -7.62 17.81
N GLN A 34 0.97 -8.95 17.75
CA GLN A 34 0.55 -9.68 16.54
C GLN A 34 -0.89 -9.33 16.11
N VAL A 35 -1.74 -8.89 17.05
CA VAL A 35 -3.13 -8.49 16.75
C VAL A 35 -3.30 -6.98 16.67
N HIS A 36 -2.21 -6.20 16.71
CA HIS A 36 -2.26 -4.75 16.50
C HIS A 36 -2.34 -4.45 15.00
N ARG A 37 -3.48 -4.79 14.39
CA ARG A 37 -3.77 -4.61 12.96
C ARG A 37 -5.07 -3.84 12.80
N LEU A 38 -5.15 -2.97 11.79
CA LEU A 38 -6.44 -2.43 11.34
C LEU A 38 -7.09 -3.48 10.44
N TRP A 39 -8.27 -3.95 10.82
CA TRP A 39 -8.93 -5.07 10.16
C TRP A 39 -9.92 -4.58 9.10
N LEU A 40 -9.50 -4.53 7.84
CA LEU A 40 -10.40 -4.17 6.75
C LEU A 40 -11.26 -5.37 6.35
N LYS A 41 -12.53 -5.12 6.05
CA LYS A 41 -13.45 -6.17 5.57
C LYS A 41 -13.14 -6.62 4.14
N GLN A 42 -12.55 -5.73 3.34
CA GLN A 42 -12.17 -5.92 1.95
C GLN A 42 -11.00 -4.96 1.61
N PRO A 43 -10.24 -5.20 0.53
CA PRO A 43 -9.15 -4.33 0.12
C PRO A 43 -9.61 -3.01 -0.54
N VAL A 44 -10.90 -2.87 -0.86
CA VAL A 44 -11.46 -1.65 -1.47
C VAL A 44 -12.04 -0.75 -0.38
N ILE A 45 -11.48 0.46 -0.25
CA ILE A 45 -11.88 1.45 0.75
C ILE A 45 -12.44 2.71 0.08
N SER A 46 -13.29 3.44 0.81
CA SER A 46 -13.81 4.72 0.33
C SER A 46 -12.77 5.83 0.47
N ILE A 47 -12.97 6.94 -0.24
CA ILE A 47 -12.13 8.13 -0.09
C ILE A 47 -12.19 8.66 1.35
N ALA A 48 -13.37 8.63 1.98
CA ALA A 48 -13.54 9.07 3.36
C ALA A 48 -12.72 8.21 4.34
N ASP A 49 -12.73 6.88 4.15
CA ASP A 49 -11.92 5.96 4.97
C ASP A 49 -10.42 6.22 4.76
N LEU A 50 -9.99 6.48 3.53
CA LEU A 50 -8.60 6.82 3.22
C LEU A 50 -8.16 8.11 3.92
N GLU A 51 -9.02 9.15 3.96
CA GLU A 51 -8.72 10.38 4.70
C GLU A 51 -8.56 10.13 6.20
N VAL A 52 -9.36 9.21 6.78
CA VAL A 52 -9.18 8.78 8.17
C VAL A 52 -7.83 8.09 8.36
N LEU A 53 -7.41 7.22 7.44
CA LEU A 53 -6.11 6.54 7.51
C LEU A 53 -4.93 7.50 7.41
N LYS A 54 -5.01 8.52 6.54
CA LYS A 54 -3.97 9.56 6.43
C LYS A 54 -3.71 10.30 7.74
N MET A 55 -4.75 10.48 8.56
CA MET A 55 -4.67 11.16 9.84
C MET A 55 -4.60 10.20 11.03
N THR A 56 -4.27 8.93 10.80
CA THR A 56 -4.22 7.95 11.89
C THR A 56 -3.23 8.39 12.95
N THR A 57 -3.64 8.27 14.22
CA THR A 57 -2.75 8.36 15.40
C THR A 57 -2.93 7.14 16.29
N HIS A 58 -3.64 6.13 15.79
CA HIS A 58 -3.98 4.94 16.55
C HIS A 58 -2.70 4.23 16.98
N ARG A 59 -2.49 4.06 18.30
CA ARG A 59 -1.28 3.42 18.87
C ARG A 59 0.02 4.14 18.53
N GLY A 60 -0.05 5.44 18.24
CA GLY A 60 1.10 6.24 17.81
C GLY A 60 1.52 5.99 16.37
N TRP A 61 0.67 5.32 15.57
CA TRP A 61 0.99 5.07 14.18
C TRP A 61 1.00 6.34 13.34
N GLY A 62 1.89 6.37 12.36
CA GLY A 62 1.95 7.37 11.32
C GLY A 62 1.51 6.83 9.97
N ALA A 63 1.04 7.73 9.11
CA ALA A 63 0.84 7.47 7.69
C ALA A 63 1.64 8.47 6.85
N CYS A 64 2.31 7.99 5.81
CA CYS A 64 3.06 8.82 4.88
C CYS A 64 2.49 8.66 3.46
N ILE A 65 2.30 9.78 2.76
CA ILE A 65 1.89 9.79 1.36
C ILE A 65 3.15 9.89 0.50
N ILE A 66 3.31 8.95 -0.43
CA ILE A 66 4.40 8.91 -1.39
C ILE A 66 3.83 9.28 -2.75
N ASP A 67 4.37 10.34 -3.32
CA ASP A 67 3.98 10.81 -4.65
C ASP A 67 4.60 9.90 -5.72
N THR A 68 3.75 9.25 -6.52
CA THR A 68 4.16 8.33 -7.58
C THR A 68 4.14 8.97 -8.96
N THR A 69 4.51 10.25 -9.03
CA THR A 69 4.55 11.03 -10.27
C THR A 69 5.92 11.66 -10.47
N PHE A 70 6.34 11.86 -11.72
CA PHE A 70 7.61 12.50 -12.06
C PHE A 70 7.42 13.63 -13.07
N ALA A 71 8.43 14.49 -13.24
CA ALA A 71 8.30 15.68 -14.09
C ALA A 71 8.17 15.31 -15.57
N ALA A 72 7.17 15.85 -16.25
CA ALA A 72 6.94 15.61 -17.68
C ALA A 72 8.14 16.05 -18.55
N SER A 73 8.89 17.06 -18.10
CA SER A 73 10.10 17.55 -18.75
C SER A 73 11.24 16.52 -18.84
N GLU A 74 11.24 15.50 -17.98
CA GLU A 74 12.27 14.45 -17.98
C GLU A 74 12.01 13.37 -19.05
N GLY A 75 10.79 13.31 -19.60
CA GLY A 75 10.39 12.35 -20.61
C GLY A 75 10.57 10.89 -20.15
N ALA A 76 10.66 9.96 -21.11
CA ALA A 76 10.84 8.53 -20.80
C ALA A 76 12.09 8.22 -19.94
N PRO A 77 13.23 8.91 -20.09
CA PRO A 77 14.40 8.69 -19.24
C PRO A 77 14.17 8.98 -17.74
N GLY A 78 13.18 9.81 -17.39
CA GLY A 78 12.86 10.15 -15.99
C GLY A 78 12.23 9.00 -15.19
N LEU A 79 11.69 7.97 -15.85
CA LEU A 79 10.95 6.90 -15.18
C LEU A 79 11.81 6.09 -14.20
N VAL A 80 12.99 5.63 -14.62
CA VAL A 80 13.86 4.78 -13.80
C VAL A 80 14.41 5.55 -12.58
N PRO A 81 14.94 6.78 -12.72
CA PRO A 81 15.32 7.60 -11.56
C PRO A 81 14.14 7.86 -10.61
N ALA A 82 12.95 8.13 -11.14
CA ALA A 82 11.77 8.37 -10.32
C ALA A 82 11.35 7.12 -9.52
N LEU A 83 11.39 5.93 -10.11
CA LEU A 83 11.14 4.68 -9.41
C LEU A 83 12.14 4.43 -8.28
N ASN A 84 13.43 4.59 -8.56
CA ASN A 84 14.47 4.44 -7.53
C ASN A 84 14.25 5.41 -6.36
N LYS A 85 13.90 6.66 -6.68
CA LYS A 85 13.58 7.67 -5.68
C LYS A 85 12.36 7.28 -4.84
N ILE A 86 11.29 6.78 -5.47
CA ILE A 86 10.10 6.31 -4.75
C ILE A 86 10.45 5.17 -3.79
N CYS A 87 11.32 4.25 -4.19
CA CYS A 87 11.79 3.16 -3.33
C CYS A 87 12.62 3.66 -2.14
N GLU A 88 13.50 4.64 -2.38
CA GLU A 88 14.27 5.27 -1.31
C GLU A 88 13.37 6.04 -0.33
N ASP A 89 12.45 6.86 -0.86
CA ASP A 89 11.46 7.62 -0.09
C ASP A 89 10.56 6.67 0.74
N ALA A 90 10.13 5.55 0.15
CA ALA A 90 9.32 4.53 0.82
C ALA A 90 10.09 3.83 1.95
N ASN A 91 11.33 3.43 1.68
CA ASN A 91 12.19 2.80 2.67
C ASN A 91 12.43 3.74 3.87
N GLN A 92 12.75 5.01 3.61
CA GLN A 92 12.94 6.00 4.66
C GLN A 92 11.64 6.28 5.43
N ALA A 93 10.51 6.43 4.73
CA ALA A 93 9.21 6.66 5.35
C ALA A 93 8.79 5.48 6.25
N SER A 94 9.08 4.24 5.85
CA SER A 94 8.73 3.02 6.59
C SER A 94 9.36 2.94 7.98
N GLN A 95 10.48 3.64 8.22
CA GLN A 95 11.17 3.65 9.52
C GLN A 95 10.38 4.39 10.61
N THR A 96 9.44 5.25 10.21
CA THR A 96 8.68 6.12 11.13
C THR A 96 7.17 6.09 10.92
N ASN A 97 6.69 5.39 9.87
CA ASN A 97 5.28 5.29 9.52
C ASN A 97 4.89 3.84 9.26
N GLU A 98 3.80 3.40 9.87
CA GLU A 98 3.24 2.06 9.74
C GLU A 98 2.36 1.90 8.50
N ILE A 99 1.92 3.01 7.90
CA ILE A 99 1.10 3.02 6.70
C ILE A 99 1.76 3.90 5.63
N LEU A 100 2.01 3.33 4.46
CA LEU A 100 2.45 4.06 3.28
C LEU A 100 1.30 4.14 2.28
N ILE A 101 1.05 5.34 1.76
CA ILE A 101 -0.01 5.63 0.79
C ILE A 101 0.64 6.08 -0.50
N LEU A 102 0.69 5.18 -1.48
CA LEU A 102 1.16 5.49 -2.84
C LEU A 102 0.08 6.30 -3.56
N SER A 103 0.43 7.48 -4.07
CA SER A 103 -0.56 8.38 -4.68
C SER A 103 -0.05 9.01 -5.97
N ASP A 104 -0.87 8.87 -7.01
CA ASP A 104 -0.72 9.50 -8.31
C ASP A 104 -1.54 10.81 -8.43
N ARG A 105 -2.12 11.30 -7.33
CA ARG A 105 -3.03 12.47 -7.32
C ARG A 105 -2.42 13.76 -7.85
N ASN A 106 -1.10 13.86 -7.86
CA ASN A 106 -0.37 15.01 -8.39
C ASN A 106 -0.23 14.98 -9.94
N ALA A 107 -0.79 13.97 -10.61
CA ALA A 107 -0.78 13.88 -12.06
C ALA A 107 -1.42 15.11 -12.71
N GLY A 108 -0.78 15.62 -13.77
CA GLY A 108 -1.22 16.83 -14.45
C GLY A 108 -0.37 17.13 -15.67
N THR A 109 -0.47 18.37 -16.18
CA THR A 109 0.28 18.83 -17.37
C THR A 109 1.78 18.66 -17.23
N ASP A 110 2.31 18.89 -16.03
CA ASP A 110 3.76 18.91 -15.76
C ASP A 110 4.23 17.67 -15.00
N ARG A 111 3.31 16.75 -14.66
CA ARG A 111 3.59 15.57 -13.82
C ARG A 111 2.96 14.31 -14.41
N VAL A 112 3.80 13.36 -14.76
CA VAL A 112 3.39 12.08 -15.35
C VAL A 112 3.21 11.05 -14.22
N PRO A 113 2.04 10.40 -14.10
CA PRO A 113 1.85 9.32 -13.15
C PRO A 113 2.58 8.06 -13.59
N ILE A 114 3.25 7.40 -12.65
CA ILE A 114 3.82 6.08 -12.85
C ILE A 114 2.69 5.06 -12.61
N SER A 115 2.66 4.00 -13.43
CA SER A 115 1.72 2.89 -13.25
C SER A 115 1.79 2.35 -11.82
N SER A 116 0.65 2.32 -11.13
CA SER A 116 0.56 1.82 -9.75
C SER A 116 1.03 0.38 -9.62
N LEU A 117 0.83 -0.46 -10.65
CA LEU A 117 1.35 -1.82 -10.69
C LEU A 117 2.88 -1.87 -10.75
N LEU A 118 3.50 -0.94 -11.49
CA LEU A 118 4.95 -0.88 -11.59
C LEU A 118 5.57 -0.42 -10.26
N VAL A 119 5.01 0.64 -9.66
CA VAL A 119 5.45 1.13 -8.36
C VAL A 119 5.30 0.04 -7.29
N LEU A 120 4.15 -0.64 -7.25
CA LEU A 120 3.91 -1.72 -6.29
C LEU A 120 4.86 -2.90 -6.51
N GLY A 121 5.17 -3.23 -7.77
CA GLY A 121 6.09 -4.31 -8.11
C GLY A 121 7.55 -4.02 -7.74
N GLU A 122 7.96 -2.76 -7.81
CA GLU A 122 9.33 -2.34 -7.43
C GLU A 122 9.52 -2.23 -5.91
N LEU A 123 8.43 -1.99 -5.15
CA LEU A 123 8.47 -1.80 -3.70
C LEU A 123 8.36 -3.09 -2.88
N ASN A 124 7.72 -4.15 -3.42
CA ASN A 124 7.54 -5.43 -2.72
C ASN A 124 8.72 -6.38 -2.92
#